data_AF-A0A4Y2IUD4-F1
#
_entry.id   AF-A0A4Y2IUD4-F1
#
_cell.length_a   1.000
_cell.length_b   1.000
_cell.length_c   1.000
_cell.angle_alpha   90.00
_cell.angle_beta   90.00
_cell.angle_gamma   90.00
#
_symmetry.space_group_name_H-M   'P 1'
#
loop_
_entity.id
_entity.type
_entity.pdbx_description
1 polymer ?
#
loop_
_entity_poly.entity_id
_entity_poly.type
_entity_poly.pdbx_seq_one_letter_code
_entity_poly.pdbx_strand_id
1 'polypeptide(L)' 'MHGNLSGSGNCGADNPCDQKCEEIGLGFRCSCYPGYKLTADLRTCE' A
#
# COMPACT_ATOMS: atom_id res chain seq x y z
N MET A 1 14.85 -16.62 -19.05
CA MET A 1 14.88 -15.64 -17.95
C MET A 1 13.46 -15.14 -17.71
N HIS A 2 12.67 -15.82 -16.89
CA HIS A 2 11.31 -15.36 -16.54
C HIS A 2 11.41 -14.59 -15.22
N GLY A 3 12.13 -13.47 -15.24
CA GLY A 3 12.23 -12.54 -14.12
C GLY A 3 11.18 -11.45 -14.28
N ASN A 4 9.91 -11.83 -14.40
CA ASN A 4 8.82 -10.88 -14.22
C ASN A 4 8.68 -10.68 -12.71
N LEU A 5 9.57 -9.86 -12.13
CA LEU A 5 9.24 -9.17 -10.89
C LEU A 5 8.15 -8.18 -11.28
N SER A 6 6.93 -8.70 -11.38
CA SER A 6 5.73 -7.95 -11.11
C SER A 6 5.98 -7.36 -9.72
N GLY A 7 6.47 -6.11 -9.70
CA GLY A 7 6.12 -5.23 -8.61
C GLY A 7 4.62 -5.33 -8.53
N SER A 8 4.12 -6.12 -7.58
CA SER A 8 2.74 -6.03 -7.13
C SER A 8 2.66 -4.69 -6.40
N GLY A 9 2.73 -3.65 -7.22
CA GLY A 9 2.55 -2.27 -6.93
C GLY A 9 1.06 -2.02 -6.99
N ASN A 10 0.33 -2.58 -6.04
CA ASN A 10 -1.11 -2.42 -6.04
C ASN A 10 -1.53 -1.02 -5.58
N CYS A 11 -0.62 -0.09 -5.27
CA CYS A 11 -0.97 1.34 -5.20
C CYS A 11 -1.44 1.93 -6.56
N GLY A 12 -1.24 1.23 -7.68
CA GLY A 12 -1.59 1.70 -9.03
C GLY A 12 -3.02 1.44 -9.47
N ALA A 13 -3.40 0.17 -9.67
CA ALA A 13 -4.69 -0.18 -10.29
C ALA A 13 -5.86 -0.22 -9.29
N ASP A 14 -5.59 -0.60 -8.04
CA ASP A 14 -6.61 -0.76 -7.00
C ASP A 14 -5.96 -0.38 -5.67
N ASN A 15 -6.02 0.92 -5.34
CA ASN A 15 -5.34 1.47 -4.16
C ASN A 15 -5.78 0.69 -2.90
N PRO A 16 -4.89 -0.13 -2.29
CA PRO A 16 -5.26 -1.05 -1.23
C PRO A 16 -5.37 -0.35 0.13
N CYS A 17 -5.14 0.96 0.16
CA CYS A 17 -5.10 1.80 1.35
C CYS A 17 -6.20 2.83 1.28
N ASP A 18 -6.76 3.25 2.41
CA ASP A 18 -7.78 4.31 2.44
C ASP A 18 -7.22 5.68 2.06
N GLN A 19 -5.96 5.93 2.41
CA GLN A 19 -5.33 7.25 2.25
C GLN A 19 -4.07 7.15 1.39
N LYS A 20 -2.90 6.94 2.00
CA LYS A 20 -1.63 6.88 1.26
C LYS A 20 -1.18 5.45 1.09
N CYS A 21 -0.76 5.11 -0.12
CA CYS A 21 -0.13 3.85 -0.45
C CYS A 21 1.29 4.10 -0.96
N GLU A 22 2.26 3.42 -0.36
CA GLU A 22 3.68 3.52 -0.68
C GLU A 22 4.19 2.16 -1.15
N GLU A 23 4.69 2.06 -2.38
CA GLU A 23 5.26 0.81 -2.90
C GLU A 23 6.65 0.59 -2.28
N ILE A 24 6.83 -0.55 -1.61
CA ILE A 24 8.08 -0.92 -0.93
C ILE A 24 8.64 -2.21 -1.51
N GLY A 25 9.53 -2.08 -2.49
CA GLY A 25 10.27 -3.21 -3.08
C GLY A 25 9.35 -4.25 -3.73
N LEU A 26 9.03 -5.31 -2.98
CA LEU A 26 8.16 -6.42 -3.42
C LEU A 26 6.71 -6.31 -2.93
N GLY A 27 6.34 -5.23 -2.24
CA GLY A 27 4.98 -5.03 -1.75
C GLY A 27 4.61 -3.55 -1.63
N PHE A 28 3.68 -3.25 -0.73
CA PHE A 28 3.19 -1.90 -0.47
C PHE A 28 2.99 -1.70 1.04
N ARG A 29 2.99 -0.44 1.46
CA ARG A 29 2.73 -0.02 2.83
C ARG A 29 1.73 1.12 2.81
N CYS A 30 0.67 0.97 3.59
CA CYS A 30 -0.29 2.03 3.80
C CYS A 30 0.18 3.02 4.88
N SER A 31 -0.16 4.28 4.70
CA SER A 31 0.08 5.33 5.69
C SER A 31 -1.08 6.33 5.70
N CYS A 32 -1.28 6.97 6.84
CA CYS A 32 -2.39 7.89 7.06
C CYS A 32 -1.90 9.35 7.19
N TYR A 33 -2.78 10.30 6.93
CA TYR A 33 -2.54 11.71 7.19
C TYR A 33 -2.46 11.98 8.70
N PRO A 34 -1.76 13.04 9.12
CA PRO A 34 -1.71 13.44 10.52
C PRO A 34 -3.12 13.61 11.09
N GLY A 35 -3.41 12.96 12.23
CA GLY A 35 -4.73 12.94 12.84
C GLY A 35 -5.51 11.63 12.63
N TYR A 36 -5.08 10.80 11.68
CA TYR A 36 -5.60 9.45 11.44
C TYR A 36 -4.59 8.39 11.87
N LYS A 37 -5.10 7.25 12.31
CA LYS A 37 -4.32 6.08 12.71
C LYS A 37 -4.58 4.95 11.74
N LEU A 38 -3.50 4.27 11.36
CA LEU A 38 -3.60 3.05 10.59
C LEU A 38 -4.20 1.96 11.48
N THR A 39 -5.26 1.33 11.01
CA THR A 39 -5.96 0.25 11.70
C THR A 39 -5.15 -1.06 11.65
N ALA A 40 -5.61 -2.07 12.38
CA ALA A 40 -4.93 -3.37 12.48
C ALA A 40 -4.90 -4.17 11.17
N ASP A 41 -5.81 -3.88 10.24
CA ASP A 41 -5.83 -4.44 8.88
C ASP A 41 -4.76 -3.82 7.95
N LEU A 42 -4.02 -2.82 8.43
CA LEU A 42 -2.92 -2.15 7.74
C LEU A 42 -3.32 -1.48 6.42
N ARG A 43 -4.61 -1.17 6.24
CA ARG A 43 -5.17 -0.60 5.01
C ARG A 43 -6.05 0.61 5.32
N THR A 44 -6.88 0.49 6.33
CA THR A 44 -7.87 1.50 6.71
C THR A 44 -7.26 2.56 7.62
N CYS A 45 -7.72 3.80 7.49
CA CYS A 45 -7.26 4.94 8.29
C CYS A 45 -8.43 5.55 9.07
N GLU A 46 -8.35 5.53 10.39
CA GLU A 46 -9.40 6.00 11.32
C GLU A 46 -8.95 7.17 12.21
#